data_AF-A0A0D2K062-F1
#
_entry.id   AF-A0A0D2K062-F1
#
_cell.length_a   1.000
_cell.length_b   1.000
_cell.length_c   1.000
_cell.angle_alpha   90.00
_cell.angle_beta   90.00
_cell.angle_gamma   90.00
#
_symmetry.space_group_name_H-M   'P 1'
#
loop_
_entity.id
_entity.type
_entity.pdbx_description
1 polymer ?
#
loop_
_entity_poly.entity_id
_entity_poly.type
_entity_poly.pdbx_seq_one_letter_code
_entity_poly.pdbx_strand_id
1 'polypeptide(L)'
;MVFVASQTTLLGVVLVFGASALTWNVVNTAGNVLCLSQSPEGHSSLMINLVNALFGVGALCAPLLAELCISLWGSTLAAYPATAALTAASGLVFLLLPSPQTPVAAAAAASSAADGAGAAAEAGEGARQPLLAAADGGAQGGAAAAGGKRGGDGGSWGAGPGGGDPWSPWGPLARVLWPAAAFVFLSVGLEVAFGGWTTVYATRWLGQSEADGHALTSAYWGAFTAGRVAAAAAAAALSPSALLLASMPLALAGGAAAIALPPAALAGAPATAAVVLVGLGVSTGFANLLALLEAYSPINGSVTGLLSGFAGAGTMLMPLAIALLAKSTPLGYSGLMWTTLVAMLLQFVCLLPIMTGAGAHKSGVLVRAHDVSIPPSEAGGGGGGGSGEGGDTEEGLGGAAPGAAIAAASRR
;
A
#
# COMPACT_ATOMS: atom_id res chain seq x y z
N MET A 1 29.15 4.54 36.41
CA MET A 1 28.76 5.59 35.43
C MET A 1 28.82 5.15 33.97
N VAL A 2 29.53 4.08 33.59
CA VAL A 2 29.56 3.58 32.19
C VAL A 2 28.23 2.94 31.74
N PHE A 3 27.46 2.33 32.66
CA PHE A 3 26.17 1.71 32.35
C PHE A 3 25.00 2.69 32.17
N VAL A 4 25.11 3.92 32.70
CA VAL A 4 24.04 4.95 32.61
C VAL A 4 24.21 5.81 31.35
N ALA A 5 25.44 5.98 30.85
CA ALA A 5 25.70 6.68 29.59
C ALA A 5 25.29 5.88 28.33
N SER A 6 25.10 4.56 28.45
CA SER A 6 24.68 3.69 27.33
C SER A 6 23.16 3.52 27.18
N GLN A 7 22.38 3.91 28.19
CA GLN A 7 20.91 3.75 28.20
C GLN A 7 20.21 4.98 27.61
N THR A 8 20.78 6.18 27.80
CA THR A 8 20.28 7.45 27.23
C THR A 8 20.41 7.53 25.70
N THR A 9 21.25 6.70 25.09
CA THR A 9 21.42 6.64 23.62
C THR A 9 20.48 5.64 22.96
N LEU A 10 20.21 4.49 23.57
CA LEU A 10 19.32 3.48 22.98
C LEU A 10 17.85 3.91 23.02
N LEU A 11 17.38 4.43 24.17
CA LEU A 11 16.02 4.97 24.29
C LEU A 11 15.84 6.17 23.35
N GLY A 12 16.84 7.04 23.24
CA GLY A 12 16.83 8.14 22.28
C GLY A 12 16.70 7.67 20.83
N VAL A 13 17.47 6.65 20.42
CA VAL A 13 17.36 6.04 19.09
C VAL A 13 15.98 5.40 18.88
N VAL A 14 15.45 4.67 19.86
CA VAL A 14 14.11 4.06 19.79
C VAL A 14 13.02 5.12 19.63
N LEU A 15 13.09 6.21 20.39
CA LEU A 15 12.13 7.32 20.30
C LEU A 15 12.20 8.02 18.95
N VAL A 16 13.41 8.28 18.44
CA VAL A 16 13.61 8.88 17.11
C VAL A 16 13.07 7.95 16.02
N PHE A 17 13.41 6.66 16.04
CA PHE A 17 12.89 5.69 15.09
C PHE A 17 11.36 5.56 15.15
N GLY A 18 10.78 5.55 16.36
CA GLY A 18 9.33 5.53 16.54
C GLY A 18 8.65 6.77 15.95
N ALA A 19 9.20 7.95 16.21
CA ALA A 19 8.69 9.21 15.65
C ALA A 19 8.84 9.27 14.11
N SER A 20 9.99 8.84 13.57
CA SER A 20 10.21 8.75 12.13
C SER A 20 9.26 7.76 11.47
N ALA A 21 9.02 6.59 12.07
CA ALA A 21 8.10 5.59 11.57
C ALA A 21 6.64 6.08 11.57
N LEU A 22 6.21 6.75 12.64
CA LEU A 22 4.89 7.37 12.71
C LEU A 22 4.71 8.42 11.61
N THR A 23 5.68 9.33 11.49
CA THR A 23 5.66 10.41 10.49
C THR A 23 5.63 9.83 9.07
N TRP A 24 6.49 8.86 8.78
CA TRP A 24 6.53 8.17 7.49
C TRP A 24 5.18 7.55 7.14
N ASN A 25 4.56 6.82 8.07
CA ASN A 25 3.27 6.17 7.82
C ASN A 25 2.14 7.17 7.56
N VAL A 26 2.10 8.28 8.30
CA VAL A 26 1.12 9.35 8.08
C VAL A 26 1.29 9.96 6.69
N VAL A 27 2.52 10.37 6.35
CA VAL A 27 2.83 11.01 5.06
C VAL A 27 2.59 10.05 3.89
N ASN A 28 3.04 8.80 4.00
CA ASN A 28 2.88 7.80 2.95
C ASN A 28 1.40 7.46 2.70
N THR A 29 0.62 7.26 3.76
CA THR A 29 -0.81 6.96 3.64
C THR A 29 -1.58 8.16 3.08
N ALA A 30 -1.35 9.36 3.62
CA ALA A 30 -1.99 10.57 3.15
C ALA A 30 -1.63 10.88 1.68
N GLY A 31 -0.35 10.73 1.32
CA GLY A 31 0.14 10.90 -0.05
C GLY A 31 -0.55 9.94 -1.03
N ASN A 32 -0.65 8.66 -0.68
CA ASN A 32 -1.33 7.66 -1.52
C ASN A 32 -2.81 8.00 -1.73
N VAL A 33 -3.52 8.40 -0.67
CA VAL A 33 -4.94 8.82 -0.76
C VAL A 33 -5.09 10.07 -1.61
N LEU A 34 -4.21 11.06 -1.44
CA LEU A 34 -4.22 12.29 -2.23
C LEU A 34 -4.00 12.00 -3.71
N CYS A 35 -3.03 11.16 -4.06
CA CYS A 35 -2.80 10.73 -5.43
C CYS A 35 -4.03 10.06 -6.04
N LEU A 36 -4.72 9.18 -5.31
CA LEU A 36 -5.96 8.57 -5.78
C LEU A 36 -7.08 9.59 -5.99
N SER A 37 -7.22 10.55 -5.08
CA SER A 37 -8.30 11.55 -5.13
C SER A 37 -8.11 12.63 -6.21
N GLN A 38 -6.87 12.89 -6.61
CA GLN A 38 -6.52 13.94 -7.58
C GLN A 38 -6.18 13.40 -8.97
N SER A 39 -5.98 12.09 -9.11
CA SER A 39 -5.71 11.49 -10.41
C SER A 39 -6.98 11.46 -11.27
N PRO A 40 -6.90 11.88 -12.54
CA PRO A 40 -7.97 11.63 -13.52
C PRO A 40 -8.26 10.13 -13.63
N GLU A 41 -9.52 9.77 -13.90
CA GLU A 41 -9.92 8.37 -14.10
C GLU A 41 -8.95 7.65 -15.05
N GLY A 42 -8.41 6.51 -14.60
CA GLY A 42 -7.47 5.68 -15.36
C GLY A 42 -5.96 5.97 -15.18
N HIS A 43 -5.54 7.03 -14.47
CA HIS A 43 -4.11 7.38 -14.29
C HIS A 43 -3.54 7.14 -12.88
N SER A 44 -4.37 6.62 -11.97
CA SER A 44 -4.01 6.43 -10.55
C SER A 44 -2.80 5.52 -10.33
N SER A 45 -2.65 4.46 -11.13
CA SER A 45 -1.51 3.53 -11.04
C SER A 45 -0.18 4.17 -11.47
N LEU A 46 -0.21 5.07 -12.46
CA LEU A 46 0.97 5.82 -12.92
C LEU A 46 1.45 6.81 -11.85
N MET A 47 0.53 7.55 -11.24
CA MET A 47 0.90 8.52 -10.18
C MET A 47 1.46 7.82 -8.95
N ILE A 48 0.87 6.71 -8.51
CA ILE A 48 1.40 5.91 -7.39
C ILE A 48 2.81 5.39 -7.71
N ASN A 49 3.04 4.90 -8.93
CA ASN A 49 4.37 4.45 -9.36
C ASN A 49 5.40 5.60 -9.40
N LEU A 50 5.00 6.80 -9.83
CA LEU A 50 5.88 7.98 -9.83
C LEU A 50 6.22 8.44 -8.42
N VAL A 51 5.25 8.47 -7.50
CA VAL A 51 5.50 8.80 -6.09
C VAL A 51 6.45 7.78 -5.45
N ASN A 52 6.23 6.49 -5.71
CA ASN A 52 7.10 5.42 -5.26
C ASN A 52 8.50 5.44 -5.91
N ALA A 53 8.65 6.05 -7.08
CA ALA A 53 9.96 6.29 -7.71
C ALA A 53 10.70 7.45 -7.05
N LEU A 54 10.01 8.51 -6.61
CA LEU A 54 10.61 9.64 -5.88
C LEU A 54 11.17 9.22 -4.51
N PHE A 55 10.55 8.24 -3.84
CA PHE A 55 11.15 7.59 -2.68
C PHE A 55 12.56 7.08 -2.98
N GLY A 56 12.74 6.42 -4.13
CA GLY A 56 14.02 5.90 -4.56
C GLY A 56 15.10 6.96 -4.80
N VAL A 57 14.72 8.16 -5.25
CA VAL A 57 15.63 9.32 -5.37
C VAL A 57 16.15 9.74 -3.99
N GLY A 58 15.27 9.84 -3.00
CA GLY A 58 15.67 10.14 -1.62
C GLY A 58 16.61 9.07 -1.05
N ALA A 59 16.28 7.79 -1.28
CA ALA A 59 17.08 6.67 -0.82
C ALA A 59 18.47 6.57 -1.51
N LEU A 60 18.57 6.97 -2.78
CA LEU A 60 19.82 7.12 -3.53
C LEU A 60 20.69 8.25 -2.95
N CYS A 61 20.09 9.39 -2.63
CA CYS A 61 20.79 10.58 -2.15
C CYS A 61 21.24 10.46 -0.69
N ALA A 62 20.54 9.72 0.16
CA ALA A 62 20.82 9.67 1.60
C ALA A 62 22.24 9.18 1.96
N PRO A 63 22.77 8.08 1.38
CA PRO A 63 24.15 7.66 1.65
C PRO A 63 25.18 8.67 1.12
N LEU A 64 24.93 9.31 -0.02
CA LEU A 64 25.81 10.36 -0.56
C LEU A 64 25.81 11.61 0.33
N LEU A 65 24.66 11.97 0.91
CA LEU A 65 24.58 13.07 1.87
C LEU A 65 25.36 12.74 3.14
N ALA A 66 25.27 11.50 3.64
CA ALA A 66 26.08 11.07 4.78
C ALA A 66 27.58 11.19 4.48
N GLU A 67 28.01 10.74 3.30
CA GLU A 67 29.41 10.85 2.85
C GLU A 67 29.86 12.31 2.68
N LEU A 68 29.01 13.16 2.11
CA LEU A 68 29.27 14.59 2.00
C LEU A 68 29.44 15.24 3.38
N CYS A 69 28.61 14.84 4.36
CA CYS A 69 28.71 15.33 5.72
C CYS A 69 30.00 14.91 6.41
N ILE A 70 30.44 13.66 6.19
CA ILE A 70 31.74 13.18 6.65
C ILE A 70 32.87 13.98 6.00
N SER A 71 32.82 14.18 4.69
CA SER A 71 33.87 14.87 3.93
C SER A 71 34.03 16.34 4.33
N LEU A 72 32.91 17.04 4.58
CA LEU A 72 32.92 18.47 4.88
C LEU A 72 33.12 18.78 6.37
N TRP A 73 32.55 17.96 7.27
CA TRP A 73 32.51 18.25 8.71
C TRP A 73 33.07 17.13 9.59
N GLY A 74 33.60 16.05 9.01
CA GLY A 74 34.17 14.92 9.75
C GLY A 74 33.15 14.13 10.56
N SER A 75 31.84 14.32 10.33
CA SER A 75 30.78 13.71 11.14
C SER A 75 29.50 13.47 10.36
N THR A 76 28.95 12.27 10.48
CA THR A 76 27.61 11.91 9.97
C THR A 76 26.48 12.59 10.74
N LEU A 77 26.74 13.10 11.95
CA LEU A 77 25.70 13.73 12.76
C LEU A 77 25.09 14.96 12.07
N ALA A 78 25.84 15.63 11.19
CA ALA A 78 25.36 16.76 10.41
C ALA A 78 24.27 16.38 9.38
N ALA A 79 24.13 15.10 9.01
CA ALA A 79 23.09 14.64 8.10
C ALA A 79 21.69 14.65 8.75
N TYR A 80 21.59 14.48 10.07
CA TYR A 80 20.31 14.49 10.79
C TYR A 80 19.58 15.85 10.75
N PRO A 81 20.20 17.01 11.05
CA PRO A 81 19.52 18.29 10.93
C PRO A 81 19.17 18.64 9.48
N ALA A 82 20.00 18.25 8.50
CA ALA A 82 19.71 18.46 7.08
C ALA A 82 18.46 17.67 6.63
N THR A 83 18.38 16.40 7.01
CA THR A 83 17.20 15.55 6.71
C THR A 83 15.95 16.03 7.47
N ALA A 84 16.09 16.49 8.71
CA ALA A 84 15.00 17.09 9.47
C ALA A 84 14.46 18.37 8.80
N ALA A 85 15.34 19.25 8.30
CA ALA A 85 14.94 20.46 7.59
C ALA A 85 14.20 20.15 6.29
N LEU A 86 14.68 19.17 5.50
CA LEU A 86 13.99 18.71 4.28
C LEU A 86 12.61 18.13 4.60
N THR A 87 12.49 17.36 5.68
CA THR A 87 11.21 16.78 6.12
C THR A 87 10.24 17.85 6.61
N ALA A 88 10.73 18.86 7.34
CA ALA A 88 9.91 20.00 7.75
C ALA A 88 9.41 20.79 6.54
N ALA A 89 10.29 21.02 5.55
CA ALA A 89 9.92 21.70 4.31
C ALA A 89 8.86 20.93 3.51
N SER A 90 8.96 19.61 3.42
CA SER A 90 7.93 18.79 2.75
C SER A 90 6.60 18.81 3.50
N GLY A 91 6.62 18.82 4.84
CA GLY A 91 5.43 18.97 5.67
C GLY A 91 4.67 20.28 5.41
N LEU A 92 5.38 21.39 5.15
CA LEU A 92 4.76 22.67 4.80
C LEU A 92 3.97 22.58 3.49
N VAL A 93 4.42 21.77 2.52
CA VAL A 93 3.70 21.57 1.26
C VAL A 93 2.37 20.84 1.50
N PHE A 94 2.34 19.84 2.38
CA PHE A 94 1.11 19.13 2.73
C PHE A 94 0.06 20.05 3.37
N LEU A 95 0.47 21.09 4.11
CA LEU A 95 -0.46 22.08 4.68
C LEU A 95 -1.16 22.92 3.61
N LEU A 96 -0.59 23.00 2.40
CA LEU A 96 -1.15 23.76 1.28
C LEU A 96 -2.02 22.89 0.35
N LEU A 97 -2.04 21.57 0.55
CA LEU A 97 -2.84 20.66 -0.27
C LEU A 97 -4.29 20.61 0.22
N PRO A 98 -5.28 20.58 -0.69
CA PRO A 98 -6.68 20.46 -0.32
C PRO A 98 -6.92 19.10 0.36
N SER A 99 -7.72 19.11 1.43
CA SER A 99 -8.11 17.88 2.12
C SER A 99 -8.95 17.00 1.19
N PRO A 100 -8.64 15.71 1.03
CA PRO A 100 -9.51 14.78 0.31
C PRO A 100 -10.89 14.76 0.96
N GLN A 101 -11.95 14.66 0.16
CA GLN A 101 -13.29 14.52 0.71
C GLN A 101 -13.39 13.22 1.52
N THR A 102 -13.88 13.32 2.76
CA THR A 102 -14.14 12.12 3.55
C THR A 102 -15.28 11.33 2.91
N PRO A 103 -15.33 9.99 3.05
CA PRO A 103 -16.44 9.19 2.52
C PRO A 103 -17.81 9.69 3.00
N VAL A 104 -17.87 10.21 4.22
CA VAL A 104 -19.07 10.83 4.81
C VAL A 104 -19.41 12.15 4.12
N ALA A 105 -18.42 13.01 3.86
CA ALA A 105 -18.64 14.27 3.15
C ALA A 105 -19.00 14.05 1.67
N ALA A 106 -18.39 13.06 1.01
CA ALA A 106 -18.72 12.68 -0.36
C ALA A 106 -20.15 12.10 -0.46
N ALA A 107 -20.54 11.23 0.48
CA ALA A 107 -21.90 10.71 0.56
C ALA A 107 -22.94 11.82 0.86
N ALA A 108 -22.61 12.76 1.75
CA ALA A 108 -23.45 13.91 2.06
C ALA A 108 -23.59 14.87 0.87
N ALA A 109 -22.50 15.10 0.11
CA ALA A 109 -22.51 15.91 -1.10
C ALA A 109 -23.28 15.26 -2.26
N ALA A 110 -23.19 13.93 -2.39
CA ALA A 110 -23.99 13.19 -3.36
C ALA A 110 -25.48 13.21 -3.02
N SER A 111 -25.83 13.08 -1.73
CA SER A 111 -27.22 13.23 -1.25
C SER A 111 -27.75 14.64 -1.51
N SER A 112 -26.98 15.69 -1.17
CA SER A 112 -27.43 17.07 -1.36
C SER A 112 -27.51 17.50 -2.83
N ALA A 113 -26.68 16.92 -3.70
CA ALA A 113 -26.80 17.11 -5.15
C ALA A 113 -28.05 16.43 -5.73
N ALA A 114 -28.41 15.25 -5.23
CA ALA A 114 -29.65 14.57 -5.60
C ALA A 114 -30.89 15.34 -5.09
N ASP A 115 -30.84 15.85 -3.86
CA ASP A 115 -31.91 16.67 -3.26
C ASP A 115 -32.06 18.03 -3.96
N GLY A 116 -30.95 18.66 -4.36
CA GLY A 116 -30.93 19.91 -5.12
C GLY A 116 -31.42 19.77 -6.56
N ALA A 117 -31.14 18.63 -7.22
CA ALA A 117 -31.68 18.31 -8.53
C ALA A 117 -33.19 18.00 -8.46
N GLY A 118 -33.66 17.38 -7.37
CA GLY A 118 -35.10 17.20 -7.09
C GLY A 118 -35.83 18.52 -6.84
N ALA A 119 -35.25 19.43 -6.05
CA ALA A 119 -35.83 20.74 -5.77
C ALA A 119 -35.83 21.70 -6.98
N ALA A 120 -34.82 21.61 -7.85
CA ALA A 120 -34.77 22.35 -9.11
C ALA A 120 -35.74 21.80 -10.17
N ALA A 121 -36.07 20.50 -10.11
CA ALA A 121 -37.07 19.89 -10.98
C ALA A 121 -38.51 20.25 -10.59
N GLU A 122 -38.78 20.50 -9.30
CA GLU A 122 -40.12 20.94 -8.83
C GLU A 122 -40.37 22.46 -9.01
N ALA A 123 -39.34 23.28 -9.20
CA ALA A 123 -39.48 24.74 -9.31
C ALA A 123 -39.53 25.27 -10.76
N GLY A 124 -39.53 24.40 -11.77
CA GLY A 124 -39.33 24.82 -13.17
C GLY A 124 -39.94 23.87 -14.20
N GLU A 125 -41.25 23.63 -14.14
CA GLU A 125 -41.99 23.05 -15.26
C GLU A 125 -42.13 24.12 -16.36
N GLY A 126 -41.07 24.29 -17.14
CA GLY A 126 -41.00 25.28 -18.21
C GLY A 126 -39.59 25.59 -18.68
N ALA A 127 -39.09 24.75 -19.59
CA ALA A 127 -37.95 24.99 -20.49
C ALA A 127 -36.52 24.91 -19.89
N ARG A 128 -35.89 23.74 -20.05
CA ARG A 128 -34.87 23.44 -21.09
C ARG A 128 -34.22 22.09 -20.79
N GLN A 129 -34.49 21.10 -21.62
CA GLN A 129 -33.65 19.90 -21.76
C GLN A 129 -32.25 20.32 -22.23
N PRO A 130 -31.15 19.82 -21.62
CA PRO A 130 -29.96 19.52 -22.39
C PRO A 130 -30.17 18.15 -23.04
N LEU A 131 -30.78 18.17 -24.23
CA LEU A 131 -30.75 17.06 -25.16
C LEU A 131 -29.34 16.99 -25.79
N LEU A 132 -28.43 16.31 -25.12
CA LEU A 132 -27.26 15.67 -25.75
C LEU A 132 -27.23 14.19 -25.32
N ALA A 133 -28.36 13.55 -25.52
CA ALA A 133 -28.44 12.15 -25.90
C ALA A 133 -29.48 12.08 -27.03
N ALA A 134 -29.02 11.91 -28.27
CA ALA A 134 -29.77 11.27 -29.36
C ALA A 134 -28.90 11.12 -30.61
N ALA A 135 -28.22 9.97 -30.70
CA ALA A 135 -28.27 9.07 -31.84
C ALA A 135 -28.16 7.67 -31.21
N ASP A 136 -29.30 7.03 -30.92
CA ASP A 136 -29.92 5.98 -31.73
C ASP A 136 -29.05 4.70 -31.81
N GLY A 137 -29.50 3.50 -31.41
CA GLY A 137 -30.81 3.12 -30.89
C GLY A 137 -30.95 1.61 -30.65
N GLY A 138 -32.16 1.20 -30.22
CA GLY A 138 -32.67 -0.18 -30.13
C GLY A 138 -32.65 -0.78 -28.72
N ALA A 139 -33.67 -0.56 -27.87
CA ALA A 139 -34.93 -1.34 -27.75
C ALA A 139 -34.71 -2.74 -27.11
N GLN A 140 -35.53 -3.31 -26.22
CA GLN A 140 -36.79 -2.99 -25.54
C GLN A 140 -36.96 -4.09 -24.46
N GLY A 141 -37.62 -3.77 -23.34
CA GLY A 141 -38.11 -4.72 -22.32
C GLY A 141 -38.56 -3.92 -21.09
N GLY A 142 -39.77 -3.98 -20.55
CA GLY A 142 -40.66 -5.14 -20.41
C GLY A 142 -40.71 -5.49 -18.91
N ALA A 143 -41.61 -4.83 -18.18
CA ALA A 143 -41.78 -4.90 -16.74
C ALA A 143 -42.23 -6.28 -16.23
N ALA A 144 -41.82 -6.65 -15.00
CA ALA A 144 -42.68 -7.27 -14.00
C ALA A 144 -41.99 -7.34 -12.63
N ALA A 145 -42.71 -6.82 -11.63
CA ALA A 145 -42.34 -6.65 -10.23
C ALA A 145 -42.33 -7.95 -9.41
N ALA A 146 -41.57 -7.95 -8.31
CA ALA A 146 -41.99 -8.55 -7.04
C ALA A 146 -41.06 -8.15 -5.86
N GLY A 147 -41.62 -7.34 -4.94
CA GLY A 147 -41.52 -7.52 -3.48
C GLY A 147 -40.20 -7.28 -2.75
N GLY A 148 -40.09 -6.15 -2.04
CA GLY A 148 -39.08 -5.91 -1.00
C GLY A 148 -39.70 -5.49 0.34
N LYS A 149 -39.49 -6.29 1.39
CA LYS A 149 -39.63 -5.89 2.80
C LYS A 149 -38.26 -5.40 3.30
N ARG A 150 -38.28 -4.26 4.00
CA ARG A 150 -37.15 -3.49 4.55
C ARG A 150 -36.25 -4.26 5.53
N GLY A 151 -34.94 -3.99 5.48
CA GLY A 151 -33.94 -4.22 6.53
C GLY A 151 -32.68 -3.42 6.18
N GLY A 152 -32.15 -2.64 7.11
CA GLY A 152 -31.06 -1.68 6.86
C GLY A 152 -29.68 -2.32 6.81
N ASP A 153 -28.82 -1.82 5.91
CA ASP A 153 -27.40 -2.17 5.83
C ASP A 153 -26.59 -0.94 5.39
N GLY A 154 -25.51 -0.67 6.11
CA GLY A 154 -24.49 0.27 5.69
C GLY A 154 -23.66 -0.33 4.53
N GLY A 155 -23.60 0.40 3.42
CA GLY A 155 -22.50 0.34 2.46
C GLY A 155 -22.08 -1.04 1.94
N SER A 156 -23.03 -1.91 1.58
CA SER A 156 -22.70 -3.08 0.74
C SER A 156 -22.72 -2.66 -0.73
N TRP A 157 -21.56 -2.54 -1.35
CA TRP A 157 -21.47 -2.64 -2.81
C TRP A 157 -22.03 -4.00 -3.21
N GLY A 158 -23.03 -3.99 -4.10
CA GLY A 158 -23.95 -5.10 -4.34
C GLY A 158 -23.30 -6.47 -4.46
N ALA A 159 -23.45 -7.27 -3.41
CA ALA A 159 -23.35 -8.72 -3.50
C ALA A 159 -24.66 -9.21 -4.12
N GLY A 160 -24.59 -9.79 -5.33
CA GLY A 160 -25.66 -10.65 -5.81
C GLY A 160 -25.96 -11.76 -4.78
N PRO A 161 -27.16 -12.35 -4.80
CA PRO A 161 -27.60 -13.26 -3.75
C PRO A 161 -26.71 -14.51 -3.73
N GLY A 162 -25.72 -14.53 -2.81
CA GLY A 162 -24.74 -15.61 -2.62
C GLY A 162 -23.25 -15.21 -2.57
N GLY A 163 -22.86 -13.96 -2.86
CA GLY A 163 -21.45 -13.59 -2.96
C GLY A 163 -20.83 -13.03 -1.68
N GLY A 164 -20.11 -13.84 -0.91
CA GLY A 164 -19.22 -13.33 0.15
C GLY A 164 -18.05 -12.51 -0.44
N ASP A 165 -17.40 -11.67 0.39
CA ASP A 165 -16.20 -10.92 -0.01
C ASP A 165 -15.18 -11.85 -0.71
N PRO A 166 -14.88 -11.66 -2.00
CA PRO A 166 -13.94 -12.50 -2.75
C PRO A 166 -12.57 -12.60 -2.07
N TRP A 167 -12.19 -11.52 -1.38
CA TRP A 167 -10.93 -11.37 -0.67
C TRP A 167 -10.96 -11.81 0.79
N SER A 168 -12.05 -12.44 1.24
CA SER A 168 -12.07 -13.07 2.56
C SER A 168 -10.81 -13.95 2.73
N PRO A 169 -10.15 -13.94 3.90
CA PRO A 169 -8.95 -14.77 4.16
C PRO A 169 -9.17 -16.27 3.91
N TRP A 170 -10.44 -16.69 3.92
CA TRP A 170 -10.90 -18.05 3.67
C TRP A 170 -11.81 -18.14 2.43
N GLY A 171 -11.89 -17.05 1.68
CA GLY A 171 -12.73 -16.88 0.49
C GLY A 171 -12.15 -17.53 -0.76
N PRO A 172 -12.83 -17.35 -1.90
CA PRO A 172 -12.45 -17.98 -3.17
C PRO A 172 -11.04 -17.58 -3.66
N LEU A 173 -10.55 -16.39 -3.29
CA LEU A 173 -9.22 -15.90 -3.64
C LEU A 173 -8.14 -16.18 -2.58
N ALA A 174 -8.43 -16.93 -1.52
CA ALA A 174 -7.46 -17.22 -0.45
C ALA A 174 -6.16 -17.85 -0.99
N ARG A 175 -6.26 -18.71 -2.02
CA ARG A 175 -5.10 -19.33 -2.70
C ARG A 175 -4.18 -18.34 -3.43
N VAL A 176 -4.66 -17.12 -3.69
CA VAL A 176 -3.90 -16.03 -4.31
C VAL A 176 -3.45 -15.04 -3.22
N LEU A 177 -4.33 -14.74 -2.27
CA LEU A 177 -4.09 -13.75 -1.21
C LEU A 177 -2.91 -14.13 -0.31
N TRP A 178 -2.83 -15.38 0.17
CA TRP A 178 -1.75 -15.79 1.08
C TRP A 178 -0.37 -15.83 0.40
N PRO A 179 -0.22 -16.40 -0.81
CA PRO A 179 1.03 -16.26 -1.56
C PRO A 179 1.39 -14.81 -1.87
N ALA A 180 0.41 -13.95 -2.15
CA ALA A 180 0.66 -12.53 -2.35
C ALA A 180 1.16 -11.83 -1.08
N ALA A 181 0.57 -12.12 0.08
CA ALA A 181 1.03 -11.60 1.36
C ALA A 181 2.48 -12.04 1.66
N ALA A 182 2.80 -13.32 1.41
CA ALA A 182 4.16 -13.84 1.54
C ALA A 182 5.12 -13.19 0.53
N PHE A 183 4.70 -12.98 -0.71
CA PHE A 183 5.49 -12.30 -1.72
C PHE A 183 5.81 -10.86 -1.30
N VAL A 184 4.82 -10.10 -0.82
CA VAL A 184 5.02 -8.72 -0.33
C VAL A 184 5.98 -8.68 0.85
N PHE A 185 5.83 -9.59 1.81
CA PHE A 185 6.76 -9.73 2.94
C PHE A 185 8.20 -9.92 2.46
N LEU A 186 8.43 -10.82 1.52
CA LEU A 186 9.75 -11.11 0.97
C LEU A 186 10.27 -9.95 0.12
N SER A 187 9.42 -9.33 -0.70
CA SER A 187 9.80 -8.26 -1.63
C SER A 187 10.19 -6.99 -0.88
N VAL A 188 9.30 -6.47 -0.03
CA VAL A 188 9.55 -5.21 0.70
C VAL A 188 10.58 -5.44 1.81
N GLY A 189 10.54 -6.62 2.44
CA GLY A 189 11.57 -7.02 3.40
C GLY A 189 12.96 -7.06 2.79
N LEU A 190 13.12 -7.66 1.61
CA LEU A 190 14.40 -7.69 0.90
C LEU A 190 14.81 -6.30 0.41
N GLU A 191 13.88 -5.49 -0.11
CA GLU A 191 14.14 -4.11 -0.53
C GLU A 191 14.84 -3.31 0.56
N VAL A 192 14.26 -3.32 1.77
CA VAL A 192 14.77 -2.57 2.92
C VAL A 192 15.99 -3.23 3.54
N ALA A 193 16.00 -4.56 3.66
CA ALA A 193 17.12 -5.29 4.22
C ALA A 193 18.38 -5.11 3.38
N PHE A 194 18.27 -5.18 2.05
CA PHE A 194 19.40 -4.98 1.17
C PHE A 194 19.92 -3.55 1.23
N GLY A 195 19.03 -2.55 1.15
CA GLY A 195 19.42 -1.14 1.29
C GLY A 195 20.08 -0.82 2.64
N GLY A 196 19.59 -1.39 3.74
CA GLY A 196 20.11 -1.15 5.08
C GLY A 196 21.42 -1.88 5.39
N TRP A 197 21.69 -3.02 4.74
CA TRP A 197 22.88 -3.85 4.99
C TRP A 197 23.99 -3.67 3.96
N THR A 198 23.77 -2.98 2.84
CA THR A 198 24.77 -2.86 1.75
C THR A 198 26.08 -2.20 2.22
N THR A 199 26.04 -1.09 2.97
CA THR A 199 27.25 -0.48 3.54
C THR A 199 27.98 -1.42 4.51
N VAL A 200 27.23 -2.13 5.35
CA VAL A 200 27.80 -3.10 6.30
C VAL A 200 28.43 -4.28 5.55
N TYR A 201 27.79 -4.77 4.50
CA TYR A 201 28.33 -5.80 3.61
C TYR A 201 29.63 -5.33 2.94
N ALA A 202 29.65 -4.13 2.37
CA ALA A 202 30.85 -3.59 1.72
C ALA A 202 32.04 -3.48 2.69
N THR A 203 31.80 -2.92 3.88
CA THR A 203 32.88 -2.67 4.85
C THR A 203 33.31 -3.94 5.60
N ARG A 204 32.35 -4.78 6.01
CA ARG A 204 32.62 -5.94 6.88
C ARG A 204 32.86 -7.25 6.14
N TRP A 205 32.27 -7.43 4.95
CA TRP A 205 32.50 -8.62 4.13
C TRP A 205 33.60 -8.38 3.09
N LEU A 206 33.49 -7.29 2.31
CA LEU A 206 34.41 -7.01 1.21
C LEU A 206 35.67 -6.27 1.65
N GLY A 207 35.70 -5.71 2.86
CA GLY A 207 36.84 -4.94 3.36
C GLY A 207 37.03 -3.59 2.64
N GLN A 208 35.98 -3.06 2.02
CA GLN A 208 36.02 -1.77 1.33
C GLN A 208 35.93 -0.59 2.32
N SER A 209 36.29 0.60 1.85
CA SER A 209 36.16 1.82 2.66
C SER A 209 34.69 2.15 2.97
N GLU A 210 34.45 2.98 3.98
CA GLU A 210 33.10 3.45 4.30
C GLU A 210 32.48 4.25 3.15
N ALA A 211 33.30 5.08 2.49
CA ALA A 211 32.90 5.84 1.29
C ALA A 211 32.46 4.92 0.14
N ASP A 212 33.20 3.84 -0.12
CA ASP A 212 32.82 2.83 -1.11
C ASP A 212 31.52 2.12 -0.71
N GLY A 213 31.31 1.88 0.60
CA GLY A 213 30.07 1.31 1.12
C GLY A 213 28.86 2.22 0.93
N HIS A 214 29.00 3.52 1.16
CA HIS A 214 27.96 4.52 0.85
C HIS A 214 27.69 4.58 -0.65
N ALA A 215 28.72 4.63 -1.48
CA ALA A 215 28.58 4.62 -2.94
C ALA A 215 27.88 3.36 -3.45
N LEU A 216 28.20 2.19 -2.89
CA LEU A 216 27.56 0.92 -3.25
C LEU A 216 26.08 0.90 -2.85
N THR A 217 25.74 1.42 -1.68
CA THR A 217 24.33 1.55 -1.23
C THR A 217 23.56 2.54 -2.10
N SER A 218 24.18 3.64 -2.51
CA SER A 218 23.60 4.56 -3.49
C SER A 218 23.42 3.87 -4.85
N ALA A 219 24.39 3.09 -5.33
CA ALA A 219 24.25 2.35 -6.58
C ALA A 219 23.06 1.37 -6.54
N TYR A 220 22.83 0.69 -5.41
CA TYR A 220 21.65 -0.13 -5.18
C TYR A 220 20.34 0.66 -5.37
N TRP A 221 20.17 1.76 -4.63
CA TRP A 221 18.94 2.57 -4.69
C TRP A 221 18.75 3.27 -6.03
N GLY A 222 19.84 3.68 -6.69
CA GLY A 222 19.82 4.23 -8.03
C GLY A 222 19.34 3.20 -9.06
N ALA A 223 19.90 2.00 -9.02
CA ALA A 223 19.48 0.89 -9.86
C ALA A 223 18.02 0.48 -9.60
N PHE A 224 17.62 0.42 -8.33
CA PHE A 224 16.25 0.15 -7.91
C PHE A 224 15.26 1.18 -8.47
N THR A 225 15.60 2.47 -8.37
CA THR A 225 14.78 3.58 -8.89
C THR A 225 14.68 3.51 -10.41
N ALA A 226 15.82 3.33 -11.10
CA ALA A 226 15.87 3.20 -12.54
C ALA A 226 15.02 2.00 -13.03
N GLY A 227 15.11 0.87 -12.33
CA GLY A 227 14.29 -0.31 -12.58
C GLY A 227 12.79 -0.04 -12.45
N ARG A 228 12.36 0.69 -11.41
CA ARG A 228 10.97 1.10 -11.23
C ARG A 228 10.47 2.01 -12.37
N VAL A 229 11.26 3.03 -12.73
CA VAL A 229 10.90 3.94 -13.84
C VAL A 229 10.81 3.18 -15.16
N ALA A 230 11.77 2.30 -15.44
CA ALA A 230 11.76 1.46 -16.64
C ALA A 230 10.54 0.53 -16.66
N ALA A 231 10.20 -0.10 -15.53
CA ALA A 231 9.02 -0.96 -15.41
C ALA A 231 7.71 -0.18 -15.59
N ALA A 232 7.60 1.02 -15.04
CA ALA A 232 6.44 1.89 -15.23
C ALA A 232 6.27 2.30 -16.69
N ALA A 233 7.36 2.66 -17.38
CA ALA A 233 7.33 2.95 -18.81
C ALA A 233 6.94 1.71 -19.65
N ALA A 234 7.46 0.53 -19.27
CA ALA A 234 7.16 -0.72 -19.95
C ALA A 234 5.76 -1.29 -19.64
N ALA A 235 5.08 -0.82 -18.59
CA ALA A 235 3.74 -1.27 -18.20
C ALA A 235 2.66 -0.98 -19.26
N ALA A 236 2.92 -0.06 -20.19
CA ALA A 236 2.05 0.17 -21.34
C ALA A 236 2.07 -0.99 -22.37
N ALA A 237 3.16 -1.78 -22.41
CA ALA A 237 3.37 -2.84 -23.39
C ALA A 237 3.42 -4.24 -22.77
N LEU A 238 3.75 -4.34 -21.47
CA LEU A 238 3.99 -5.61 -20.78
C LEU A 238 3.02 -5.79 -19.63
N SER A 239 2.57 -7.03 -19.40
CA SER A 239 1.75 -7.35 -18.23
C SER A 239 2.56 -7.24 -16.93
N PRO A 240 1.91 -6.98 -15.78
CA PRO A 240 2.59 -6.94 -14.49
C PRO A 240 3.40 -8.21 -14.18
N SER A 241 2.87 -9.39 -14.56
CA SER A 241 3.55 -10.67 -14.43
C SER A 241 4.81 -10.79 -15.31
N ALA A 242 4.76 -10.28 -16.55
CA ALA A 242 5.91 -10.29 -17.44
C ALA A 242 7.04 -9.41 -16.90
N LEU A 243 6.70 -8.25 -16.34
CA LEU A 243 7.66 -7.35 -15.70
C LEU A 243 8.31 -7.97 -14.45
N LEU A 244 7.54 -8.67 -13.60
CA LEU A 244 8.08 -9.42 -12.45
C LEU A 244 9.05 -10.52 -12.91
N LEU A 245 8.64 -11.35 -13.87
CA LEU A 245 9.45 -12.44 -14.40
C LEU A 245 10.71 -11.94 -15.13
N ALA A 246 10.69 -10.73 -15.69
CA ALA A 246 11.85 -10.12 -16.32
C ALA A 246 12.85 -9.56 -15.30
N SER A 247 12.39 -8.99 -14.18
CA SER A 247 13.29 -8.36 -13.20
C SER A 247 13.89 -9.36 -12.21
N MET A 248 13.10 -10.28 -11.65
CA MET A 248 13.55 -11.18 -10.58
C MET A 248 14.81 -12.00 -10.92
N PRO A 249 15.03 -12.49 -12.16
CA PRO A 249 16.28 -13.16 -12.54
C PRO A 249 17.52 -12.29 -12.38
N LEU A 250 17.41 -10.96 -12.51
CA LEU A 250 18.54 -10.05 -12.33
C LEU A 250 19.04 -10.08 -10.89
N ALA A 251 18.12 -10.10 -9.91
CA ALA A 251 18.49 -10.19 -8.50
C ALA A 251 19.10 -11.56 -8.13
N LEU A 252 18.59 -12.64 -8.72
CA LEU A 252 19.22 -13.96 -8.59
C LEU A 252 20.63 -13.97 -9.19
N ALA A 253 20.81 -13.42 -10.39
CA ALA A 253 22.10 -13.36 -11.05
C ALA A 253 23.11 -12.53 -10.25
N GLY A 254 22.71 -11.35 -9.76
CA GLY A 254 23.55 -10.51 -8.91
C GLY A 254 23.95 -11.18 -7.60
N GLY A 255 22.99 -11.78 -6.89
CA GLY A 255 23.25 -12.52 -5.65
C GLY A 255 24.14 -13.74 -5.85
N ALA A 256 23.89 -14.52 -6.91
CA ALA A 256 24.68 -15.71 -7.24
C ALA A 256 26.11 -15.35 -7.66
N ALA A 257 26.28 -14.32 -8.48
CA ALA A 257 27.60 -13.82 -8.87
C ALA A 257 28.40 -13.32 -7.65
N ALA A 258 27.74 -12.64 -6.72
CA ALA A 258 28.37 -12.19 -5.48
C ALA A 258 28.79 -13.35 -4.55
N ILE A 259 28.07 -14.47 -4.56
CA ILE A 259 28.42 -15.67 -3.76
C ILE A 259 29.52 -16.49 -4.44
N ALA A 260 29.54 -16.53 -5.77
CA ALA A 260 30.49 -17.35 -6.53
C ALA A 260 31.93 -16.85 -6.44
N LEU A 261 32.15 -15.58 -6.11
CA LEU A 261 33.47 -14.95 -6.04
C LEU A 261 33.94 -14.76 -4.60
N PRO A 262 35.24 -14.97 -4.31
CA PRO A 262 35.79 -14.63 -3.00
C PRO A 262 35.76 -13.11 -2.77
N PRO A 263 35.69 -12.64 -1.51
CA PRO A 263 35.51 -11.21 -1.19
C PRO A 263 36.53 -10.29 -1.86
N ALA A 264 37.80 -10.72 -1.92
CA ALA A 264 38.88 -9.96 -2.54
C ALA A 264 38.71 -9.77 -4.06
N ALA A 265 38.10 -10.75 -4.75
CA ALA A 265 37.83 -10.65 -6.19
C ALA A 265 36.52 -9.90 -6.48
N LEU A 266 35.59 -9.89 -5.53
CA LEU A 266 34.32 -9.20 -5.67
C LEU A 266 34.41 -7.70 -5.37
N ALA A 267 35.34 -7.26 -4.51
CA ALA A 267 35.49 -5.85 -4.13
C ALA A 267 35.66 -4.90 -5.34
N GLY A 268 35.15 -3.67 -5.23
CA GLY A 268 35.17 -2.67 -6.29
C GLY A 268 34.08 -2.86 -7.34
N ALA A 269 34.45 -2.77 -8.63
CA ALA A 269 33.50 -2.80 -9.74
C ALA A 269 32.61 -4.07 -9.82
N PRO A 270 33.11 -5.30 -9.54
CA PRO A 270 32.26 -6.49 -9.55
C PRO A 270 31.16 -6.44 -8.49
N ALA A 271 31.44 -5.91 -7.29
CA ALA A 271 30.43 -5.71 -6.24
C ALA A 271 29.36 -4.72 -6.70
N THR A 272 29.76 -3.61 -7.33
CA THR A 272 28.83 -2.63 -7.90
C THR A 272 27.94 -3.26 -8.97
N ALA A 273 28.50 -4.05 -9.88
CA ALA A 273 27.73 -4.74 -10.91
C ALA A 273 26.71 -5.72 -10.28
N ALA A 274 27.13 -6.52 -9.30
CA ALA A 274 26.24 -7.46 -8.60
C ALA A 274 25.11 -6.72 -7.86
N VAL A 275 25.42 -5.63 -7.16
CA VAL A 275 24.45 -4.82 -6.42
C VAL A 275 23.49 -4.10 -7.34
N VAL A 276 23.95 -3.59 -8.49
CA VAL A 276 23.08 -2.98 -9.51
C VAL A 276 22.10 -4.01 -10.07
N LEU A 277 22.55 -5.22 -10.36
CA LEU A 277 21.66 -6.31 -10.80
C LEU A 277 20.62 -6.65 -9.73
N VAL A 278 21.00 -6.68 -8.45
CA VAL A 278 20.04 -6.85 -7.35
C VAL A 278 19.05 -5.69 -7.28
N GLY A 279 19.51 -4.44 -7.32
CA GLY A 279 18.65 -3.26 -7.30
C GLY A 279 17.61 -3.29 -8.42
N LEU A 280 18.04 -3.53 -9.66
CA LEU A 280 17.14 -3.68 -10.81
C LEU A 280 16.13 -4.82 -10.60
N GLY A 281 16.57 -5.96 -10.07
CA GLY A 281 15.69 -7.12 -9.92
C GLY A 281 14.64 -6.99 -8.80
N VAL A 282 14.98 -6.32 -7.70
CA VAL A 282 14.08 -6.08 -6.56
C VAL A 282 13.05 -4.97 -6.85
N SER A 283 13.31 -4.11 -7.85
CA SER A 283 12.55 -2.87 -8.11
C SER A 283 11.04 -3.01 -8.30
N THR A 284 10.56 -4.09 -8.92
CA THR A 284 9.17 -4.21 -9.40
C THR A 284 8.19 -4.88 -8.42
N GLY A 285 8.70 -5.53 -7.38
CA GLY A 285 7.94 -6.55 -6.63
C GLY A 285 6.58 -6.08 -6.10
N PHE A 286 6.55 -5.09 -5.21
CA PHE A 286 5.30 -4.65 -4.57
C PHE A 286 4.28 -4.05 -5.54
N ALA A 287 4.68 -3.07 -6.35
CA ALA A 287 3.78 -2.34 -7.23
C ALA A 287 3.17 -3.24 -8.32
N ASN A 288 3.98 -4.09 -8.95
CA ASN A 288 3.50 -4.97 -10.01
C ASN A 288 2.68 -6.14 -9.46
N LEU A 289 2.93 -6.57 -8.21
CA LEU A 289 2.05 -7.52 -7.56
C LEU A 289 0.66 -6.93 -7.32
N LEU A 290 0.55 -5.70 -6.82
CA LEU A 290 -0.77 -5.06 -6.65
C LEU A 290 -1.51 -4.94 -7.99
N ALA A 291 -0.82 -4.49 -9.04
CA ALA A 291 -1.39 -4.42 -10.39
C ALA A 291 -1.81 -5.81 -10.93
N LEU A 292 -1.08 -6.88 -10.57
CA LEU A 292 -1.47 -8.25 -10.90
C LEU A 292 -2.72 -8.68 -10.13
N LEU A 293 -2.83 -8.33 -8.84
CA LEU A 293 -3.96 -8.69 -7.98
C LEU A 293 -5.28 -7.99 -8.36
N GLU A 294 -5.20 -6.77 -8.88
CA GLU A 294 -6.37 -6.05 -9.41
C GLU A 294 -7.05 -6.79 -10.58
N ALA A 295 -6.31 -7.66 -11.29
CA ALA A 295 -6.86 -8.47 -12.37
C ALA A 295 -7.82 -9.59 -11.90
N TYR A 296 -7.83 -9.93 -10.60
CA TYR A 296 -8.72 -10.96 -10.03
C TYR A 296 -10.02 -10.35 -9.50
N SER A 297 -9.91 -9.23 -8.80
CA SER A 297 -11.01 -8.50 -8.20
C SER A 297 -10.51 -7.11 -7.77
N PRO A 298 -11.37 -6.08 -7.71
CA PRO A 298 -10.99 -4.81 -7.11
C PRO A 298 -10.45 -5.00 -5.70
N ILE A 299 -9.26 -4.47 -5.41
CA ILE A 299 -8.64 -4.55 -4.09
C ILE A 299 -9.35 -3.58 -3.14
N ASN A 300 -9.70 -4.05 -1.94
CA ASN A 300 -10.34 -3.22 -0.91
C ASN A 300 -9.33 -2.79 0.18
N GLY A 301 -9.74 -1.86 1.06
CA GLY A 301 -8.88 -1.34 2.12
C GLY A 301 -8.38 -2.40 3.11
N SER A 302 -9.16 -3.46 3.36
CA SER A 302 -8.77 -4.54 4.27
C SER A 302 -7.63 -5.39 3.68
N VAL A 303 -7.69 -5.72 2.38
CA VAL A 303 -6.61 -6.43 1.69
C VAL A 303 -5.36 -5.57 1.61
N THR A 304 -5.49 -4.30 1.23
CA THR A 304 -4.34 -3.38 1.19
C THR A 304 -3.72 -3.25 2.57
N GLY A 305 -4.53 -3.17 3.64
CA GLY A 305 -4.06 -3.16 5.03
C GLY A 305 -3.32 -4.45 5.41
N LEU A 306 -3.86 -5.62 5.05
CA LEU A 306 -3.20 -6.91 5.29
C LEU A 306 -1.85 -7.00 4.57
N LEU A 307 -1.81 -6.72 3.26
CA LEU A 307 -0.58 -6.75 2.47
C LEU A 307 0.45 -5.75 3.02
N SER A 308 0.02 -4.56 3.43
CA SER A 308 0.88 -3.56 4.09
C SER A 308 1.41 -4.05 5.44
N GLY A 309 0.61 -4.78 6.21
CA GLY A 309 1.04 -5.42 7.45
C GLY A 309 2.15 -6.45 7.21
N PHE A 310 2.02 -7.29 6.18
CA PHE A 310 3.07 -8.22 5.78
C PHE A 310 4.32 -7.52 5.24
N ALA A 311 4.17 -6.44 4.48
CA ALA A 311 5.30 -5.60 4.07
C ALA A 311 6.08 -5.09 5.30
N GLY A 312 5.37 -4.52 6.28
CA GLY A 312 5.96 -4.02 7.52
C GLY A 312 6.62 -5.12 8.35
N ALA A 313 6.02 -6.30 8.45
CA ALA A 313 6.67 -7.44 9.10
C ALA A 313 7.96 -7.84 8.37
N GLY A 314 7.96 -7.80 7.03
CA GLY A 314 9.13 -8.08 6.20
C GLY A 314 10.28 -7.12 6.46
N THR A 315 10.00 -5.81 6.53
CA THR A 315 11.03 -4.78 6.80
C THR A 315 11.66 -4.91 8.18
N MET A 316 11.00 -5.57 9.13
CA MET A 316 11.56 -5.85 10.45
C MET A 316 12.33 -7.18 10.49
N LEU A 317 11.75 -8.25 9.94
CA LEU A 317 12.26 -9.61 10.10
C LEU A 317 13.39 -9.96 9.12
N MET A 318 13.40 -9.41 7.90
CA MET A 318 14.49 -9.68 6.93
C MET A 318 15.84 -9.09 7.34
N PRO A 319 15.94 -7.81 7.78
CA PRO A 319 17.21 -7.30 8.30
C PRO A 319 17.67 -8.05 9.55
N LEU A 320 16.74 -8.48 10.41
CA LEU A 320 17.04 -9.30 11.57
C LEU A 320 17.62 -10.67 11.15
N ALA A 321 17.04 -11.31 10.14
CA ALA A 321 17.56 -12.57 9.61
C ALA A 321 19.02 -12.41 9.14
N ILE A 322 19.33 -11.35 8.39
CA ILE A 322 20.71 -11.05 7.95
C ILE A 322 21.63 -10.85 9.16
N ALA A 323 21.18 -10.12 10.18
CA ALA A 323 21.94 -9.89 11.40
C ALA A 323 22.26 -11.20 12.13
N LEU A 324 21.27 -12.09 12.24
CA LEU A 324 21.42 -13.39 12.89
C LEU A 324 22.35 -14.31 12.10
N LEU A 325 22.25 -14.32 10.77
CA LEU A 325 23.18 -15.04 9.90
C LEU A 325 24.61 -14.52 10.08
N ALA A 326 24.79 -13.20 10.09
CA ALA A 326 26.10 -12.57 10.26
C ALA A 326 26.75 -12.89 11.61
N LYS A 327 25.95 -12.96 12.68
CA LYS A 327 26.44 -13.21 14.04
C LYS A 327 26.62 -14.70 14.35
N SER A 328 25.73 -15.55 13.85
CA SER A 328 25.52 -16.90 14.40
C SER A 328 25.90 -18.02 13.44
N THR A 329 26.27 -17.70 12.19
CA THR A 329 26.59 -18.69 11.17
C THR A 329 27.92 -18.39 10.47
N PRO A 330 28.59 -19.41 9.88
CA PRO A 330 29.82 -19.20 9.10
C PRO A 330 29.63 -18.36 7.84
N LEU A 331 28.37 -18.13 7.40
CA LEU A 331 28.08 -17.25 6.26
C LEU A 331 28.52 -15.81 6.54
N GLY A 332 28.54 -15.38 7.81
CA GLY A 332 28.92 -14.04 8.17
C GLY A 332 28.11 -12.98 7.42
N TYR A 333 28.75 -11.88 7.05
CA TYR A 333 28.09 -10.78 6.34
C TYR A 333 27.66 -11.14 4.91
N SER A 334 28.14 -12.25 4.32
CA SER A 334 27.59 -12.78 3.06
C SER A 334 26.15 -13.27 3.19
N GLY A 335 25.64 -13.40 4.42
CA GLY A 335 24.24 -13.69 4.72
C GLY A 335 23.26 -12.73 4.01
N LEU A 336 23.70 -11.50 3.68
CA LEU A 336 22.93 -10.59 2.83
C LEU A 336 22.60 -11.22 1.47
N MET A 337 23.61 -11.72 0.75
CA MET A 337 23.44 -12.29 -0.60
C MET A 337 22.68 -13.62 -0.57
N TRP A 338 22.89 -14.43 0.47
CA TRP A 338 22.12 -15.66 0.67
C TRP A 338 20.65 -15.38 0.95
N THR A 339 20.35 -14.37 1.76
CA THR A 339 18.98 -13.92 2.02
C THR A 339 18.32 -13.44 0.72
N THR A 340 19.05 -12.69 -0.12
CA THR A 340 18.58 -12.29 -1.46
C THR A 340 18.21 -13.50 -2.33
N LEU A 341 19.09 -14.49 -2.43
CA LEU A 341 18.83 -15.69 -3.24
C LEU A 341 17.61 -16.45 -2.73
N VAL A 342 17.54 -16.73 -1.42
CA VAL A 342 16.43 -17.48 -0.83
C VAL A 342 15.12 -16.71 -0.98
N ALA A 343 15.12 -15.40 -0.68
CA ALA A 343 13.92 -14.57 -0.80
C ALA A 343 13.42 -14.50 -2.26
N MET A 344 14.32 -14.38 -3.24
CA MET A 344 13.95 -14.38 -4.66
C MET A 344 13.40 -15.72 -5.13
N LEU A 345 14.02 -16.84 -4.73
CA LEU A 345 13.51 -18.17 -5.06
C LEU A 345 12.13 -18.40 -4.45
N LEU A 346 11.92 -17.99 -3.19
CA LEU A 346 10.61 -18.08 -2.54
C LEU A 346 9.58 -17.16 -3.20
N GLN A 347 9.97 -15.95 -3.63
CA GLN A 347 9.08 -15.08 -4.41
C GLN A 347 8.65 -15.74 -5.73
N PHE A 348 9.55 -16.43 -6.43
CA PHE A 348 9.18 -17.21 -7.63
C PHE A 348 8.14 -18.28 -7.31
N VAL A 349 8.32 -19.00 -6.19
CA VAL A 349 7.35 -20.01 -5.73
C VAL A 349 6.01 -19.36 -5.40
N CYS A 350 5.99 -18.21 -4.73
CA CYS A 350 4.77 -17.46 -4.43
C CYS A 350 4.06 -16.96 -5.70
N LEU A 351 4.80 -16.67 -6.77
CA LEU A 351 4.22 -16.15 -8.02
C LEU A 351 3.44 -17.21 -8.80
N LEU A 352 3.80 -18.50 -8.72
CA LEU A 352 3.13 -19.60 -9.41
C LEU A 352 1.63 -19.74 -9.08
N PRO A 353 1.20 -19.87 -7.80
CA PRO A 353 -0.22 -19.97 -7.45
C PRO A 353 -1.00 -18.69 -7.76
N ILE A 354 -0.33 -17.53 -7.73
CA ILE A 354 -0.91 -16.26 -8.16
C ILE A 354 -1.21 -16.38 -9.67
N MET A 355 -0.21 -16.54 -10.51
CA MET A 355 -0.38 -16.60 -11.98
C MET A 355 -1.35 -17.70 -12.46
N THR A 356 -1.34 -18.87 -11.83
CA THR A 356 -2.27 -19.96 -12.19
C THR A 356 -3.71 -19.66 -11.79
N GLY A 357 -3.93 -18.88 -10.72
CA GLY A 357 -5.23 -18.29 -10.41
C GLY A 357 -5.75 -17.41 -11.54
N ALA A 358 -4.89 -16.62 -12.22
CA ALA A 358 -5.29 -15.75 -13.32
C ALA A 358 -5.70 -16.52 -14.58
N GLY A 359 -5.11 -17.70 -14.81
CA GLY A 359 -5.50 -18.60 -15.90
C GLY A 359 -6.91 -19.15 -15.74
N ALA A 360 -7.32 -19.45 -14.51
CA ALA A 360 -8.66 -19.99 -14.19
C ALA A 360 -9.78 -18.93 -14.28
N HIS A 361 -9.47 -17.64 -14.11
CA HIS A 361 -10.45 -16.55 -14.23
C HIS A 361 -10.71 -16.15 -15.69
N LYS A 362 -9.72 -16.35 -16.59
CA LYS A 362 -9.89 -16.10 -18.04
C LYS A 362 -10.76 -17.16 -18.74
N SER A 363 -11.01 -18.32 -18.12
CA SER A 363 -11.78 -19.43 -18.72
C SER A 363 -13.30 -19.38 -18.48
N GLY A 364 -13.84 -18.27 -17.98
CA GLY A 364 -15.29 -18.04 -17.90
C GLY A 364 -15.85 -18.11 -16.48
N VAL A 365 -16.94 -17.37 -16.27
CA VAL A 365 -17.65 -17.10 -15.01
C VAL A 365 -17.07 -15.93 -14.19
N LEU A 366 -17.02 -14.73 -14.78
CA LEU A 366 -17.57 -13.52 -14.16
C LEU A 366 -17.70 -12.43 -15.22
N VAL A 367 -18.87 -11.79 -15.27
CA VAL A 367 -19.18 -10.66 -16.15
C VAL A 367 -18.18 -9.54 -15.89
N ARG A 368 -17.63 -8.93 -16.95
CA ARG A 368 -16.76 -7.75 -16.84
C ARG A 368 -17.53 -6.67 -16.09
N ALA A 369 -16.89 -5.98 -15.14
CA ALA A 369 -17.49 -4.89 -14.36
C ALA A 369 -18.04 -3.71 -15.20
N HIS A 370 -17.91 -3.75 -16.53
CA HIS A 370 -18.45 -2.76 -17.46
C HIS A 370 -19.88 -3.06 -17.94
N ASP A 371 -20.49 -4.19 -17.53
CA ASP A 371 -21.82 -4.62 -18.00
C ASP A 371 -22.90 -4.57 -16.90
N VAL A 372 -22.68 -3.87 -15.79
CA VAL A 372 -23.74 -3.68 -14.77
C VAL A 372 -24.66 -2.55 -15.21
N SER A 373 -25.83 -2.91 -15.73
CA SER A 373 -26.89 -1.96 -16.09
C SER A 373 -27.40 -1.24 -14.84
N ILE A 374 -27.41 0.09 -14.87
CA ILE A 374 -28.00 0.94 -13.82
C ILE A 374 -29.52 0.72 -13.84
N PRO A 375 -30.18 0.37 -12.72
CA PRO A 375 -31.64 0.23 -12.69
C PRO A 375 -32.31 1.61 -12.90
N PRO A 376 -33.42 1.68 -13.65
CA PRO A 376 -34.13 2.94 -13.88
C PRO A 376 -34.76 3.47 -12.59
N SER A 377 -34.67 4.78 -12.39
CA SER A 377 -35.29 5.49 -11.27
C SER A 377 -36.82 5.49 -11.41
N GLU A 378 -37.53 4.87 -10.46
CA GLU A 378 -38.99 5.00 -10.40
C GLU A 378 -39.37 6.41 -9.92
N ALA A 379 -39.97 7.18 -10.84
CA ALA A 379 -40.62 8.45 -10.58
C ALA A 379 -41.89 8.25 -9.74
N GLY A 380 -42.17 9.21 -8.85
CA GLY A 380 -43.17 9.13 -7.80
C GLY A 380 -44.60 8.80 -8.24
N GLY A 381 -45.22 7.90 -7.48
CA GLY A 381 -46.67 7.76 -7.39
C GLY A 381 -47.15 8.30 -6.04
N GLY A 382 -47.68 9.52 -6.04
CA GLY A 382 -48.38 10.10 -4.90
C GLY A 382 -49.68 9.35 -4.61
N GLY A 383 -49.88 8.97 -3.35
CA GLY A 383 -51.13 8.39 -2.84
C GLY A 383 -51.50 9.07 -1.54
N GLY A 384 -52.52 9.94 -1.61
CA GLY A 384 -53.07 10.71 -0.50
C GLY A 384 -53.58 9.86 0.65
N GLY A 385 -53.50 10.47 1.85
CA GLY A 385 -53.91 9.89 3.12
C GLY A 385 -55.41 9.62 3.23
N GLY A 386 -55.72 8.47 3.81
CA GLY A 386 -57.01 8.13 4.39
C GLY A 386 -56.89 8.06 5.92
N SER A 387 -57.78 8.78 6.58
CA SER A 387 -58.02 8.95 8.02
C SER A 387 -58.39 7.67 8.78
N GLY A 388 -58.14 7.66 10.10
CA GLY A 388 -58.76 6.77 11.10
C GLY A 388 -57.77 6.42 12.22
N GLU A 389 -57.75 7.18 13.31
CA GLU A 389 -58.42 6.89 14.60
C GLU A 389 -57.71 5.85 15.49
N GLY A 390 -57.42 6.27 16.72
CA GLY A 390 -56.89 5.49 17.83
C GLY A 390 -56.19 6.46 18.79
N GLY A 391 -56.69 6.82 19.96
CA GLY A 391 -57.53 6.05 20.90
C GLY A 391 -56.74 5.96 22.21
N ASP A 392 -57.18 6.71 23.21
CA ASP A 392 -56.56 6.92 24.53
C ASP A 392 -56.28 5.63 25.30
N THR A 393 -55.26 5.64 26.18
CA THR A 393 -55.43 5.28 27.60
C THR A 393 -54.19 5.60 28.46
N GLU A 394 -54.49 6.27 29.57
CA GLU A 394 -53.65 6.62 30.72
C GLU A 394 -53.35 5.42 31.66
N GLU A 395 -52.59 5.75 32.71
CA GLU A 395 -52.38 5.07 34.01
C GLU A 395 -51.18 4.10 34.09
N GLY A 396 -50.29 4.17 35.09
CA GLY A 396 -50.34 4.87 36.37
C GLY A 396 -49.84 3.95 37.50
N LEU A 397 -48.65 4.24 38.02
CA LEU A 397 -48.16 4.04 39.40
C LEU A 397 -47.96 2.62 40.00
N GLY A 398 -46.75 2.42 40.54
CA GLY A 398 -46.58 1.95 41.92
C GLY A 398 -45.54 0.85 42.18
N GLY A 399 -44.54 1.14 43.06
CA GLY A 399 -44.01 0.10 43.94
C GLY A 399 -42.49 0.05 44.20
N ALA A 400 -42.00 0.92 45.10
CA ALA A 400 -41.05 0.67 46.19
C ALA A 400 -39.70 -0.08 46.00
N ALA A 401 -38.61 0.62 46.38
CA ALA A 401 -37.27 0.16 46.74
C ALA A 401 -37.24 -0.47 48.19
N PRO A 402 -36.11 -0.71 48.92
CA PRO A 402 -34.67 -0.47 48.65
C PRO A 402 -33.65 -1.50 49.26
N GLY A 403 -32.35 -1.25 49.02
CA GLY A 403 -31.21 -1.72 49.85
C GLY A 403 -30.01 -2.19 49.00
N ALA A 404 -28.75 -1.81 49.20
CA ALA A 404 -28.07 -1.01 50.22
C ALA A 404 -26.73 -0.48 49.64
N ALA A 405 -26.23 0.59 50.26
CA ALA A 405 -25.05 1.39 49.90
C ALA A 405 -23.69 0.77 50.31
N ILE A 406 -22.59 1.33 49.76
CA ILE A 406 -21.29 1.74 50.37
C ILE A 406 -20.39 2.16 49.18
N ALA A 407 -20.22 3.45 48.87
CA ALA A 407 -19.39 4.50 49.48
C ALA A 407 -17.89 4.45 49.13
N ALA A 408 -17.46 5.57 48.53
CA ALA A 408 -16.16 6.00 48.06
C ALA A 408 -14.96 5.88 49.02
N ALA A 409 -13.74 5.83 48.46
CA ALA A 409 -12.59 6.52 49.05
C ALA A 409 -11.49 6.87 48.00
N SER A 410 -11.15 8.15 47.99
CA SER A 410 -10.05 8.84 47.32
C SER A 410 -8.66 8.61 47.93
N ARG A 411 -7.61 8.98 47.18
CA ARG A 411 -6.17 9.18 47.55
C ARG A 411 -5.35 7.87 47.50
N ARG A 412 -4.17 7.77 46.89
CA ARG A 412 -3.07 8.71 46.63
C ARG A 412 -2.39 8.40 45.31
#